data_AF-A0AAJ5VVI9-F1
#
_entry.id   AF-A0AAJ5VVI9-F1
#
_cell.length_a   1.000
_cell.length_b   1.000
_cell.length_c   1.000
_cell.angle_alpha   90.00
_cell.angle_beta   90.00
_cell.angle_gamma   90.00
#
_symmetry.space_group_name_H-M   'P 1'
#
loop_
_entity.id
_entity.type
_entity.pdbx_description
1 polymer ?
#
loop_
_entity_poly.entity_id
_entity_poly.type
_entity_poly.pdbx_seq_one_letter_code
_entity_poly.pdbx_strand_id
1 'polypeptide(L)'
;MIGLLVGVELVLLLEAKRRVCSLSAFDLIGGYIMACQLAYYSAQFVPVVDIAAPGQLRSHLYVNDEGLQLYFWIFLCCYGATLGLRVTERADVQALGGEAIAGVERWLGLVLLVCGLLALVNVLSTDSAALWYNRSYLLLSSTRGLAIANGLTAMVQELSQILGVVAAFSFAVALWTGRRGLAFGFFLILSWYVLLGLANAGRAAAVYVFVVAAVAAVMPRRGRWLVVGGVGLVALLCLLMALGGRMTREFGVSVIPDNFVSAVLAGPNRLLFVIGNLTQGVFVTNDGFVLRPQHPELYKQLSFSPFPSAVDGFEGIRRIQEIRLHSYVPMSAITEVVAFGGAYTVVASLILMLGIRLSIMVAGRGHVLLSVLAGAWLFLVFVQAGAYPLRNVFRQELIGVALLVVALWLRPATAVREVRAP
;
A
#
# COMPACT_ATOMS: atom_id res chain seq x y z
N MET A 1 14.21 -20.76 17.31
CA MET A 1 13.65 -21.07 15.97
C MET A 1 13.59 -19.82 15.08
N ILE A 2 12.93 -18.73 15.47
CA ILE A 2 12.76 -17.52 14.62
C ILE A 2 14.09 -16.89 14.18
N GLY A 3 15.06 -16.74 15.08
CA GLY A 3 16.39 -16.22 14.70
C GLY A 3 17.08 -17.06 13.60
N LEU A 4 16.79 -18.36 13.54
CA LEU A 4 17.24 -19.23 12.47
C LEU A 4 16.47 -18.96 11.17
N LEU A 5 15.14 -18.82 11.23
CA LEU A 5 14.31 -18.51 10.05
C LEU A 5 14.74 -17.18 9.41
N VAL A 6 14.77 -16.09 10.19
CA VAL A 6 15.20 -14.76 9.72
C VAL A 6 16.65 -14.79 9.23
N GLY A 7 17.51 -15.58 9.87
CA GLY A 7 18.90 -15.79 9.42
C GLY A 7 18.98 -16.46 8.04
N VAL A 8 18.18 -17.51 7.81
CA VAL A 8 18.08 -18.19 6.51
C VAL A 8 17.50 -17.24 5.46
N GLU A 9 16.43 -16.51 5.77
CA GLU A 9 15.82 -15.52 4.87
C GLU A 9 16.84 -14.43 4.47
N LEU A 10 17.62 -13.91 5.43
CA LEU A 10 18.67 -12.94 5.15
C LEU A 10 19.74 -13.50 4.19
N VAL A 11 20.20 -14.73 4.43
CA VAL A 11 21.19 -15.38 3.55
C VAL A 11 20.64 -15.56 2.14
N LEU A 12 19.40 -16.01 2.00
CA LEU A 12 18.73 -16.20 0.70
C LEU A 12 18.48 -14.87 -0.02
N LEU A 13 18.09 -13.82 0.72
CA LEU A 13 17.93 -12.46 0.19
C LEU A 13 19.27 -11.93 -0.34
N LEU A 14 20.35 -12.09 0.43
CA LEU A 14 21.70 -11.68 0.02
C LEU A 14 22.19 -12.48 -1.20
N GLU A 15 21.92 -13.78 -1.26
CA GLU A 15 22.26 -14.62 -2.41
C GLU A 15 21.51 -14.17 -3.68
N ALA A 16 20.19 -13.97 -3.58
CA ALA A 16 19.39 -13.46 -4.69
C ALA A 16 19.88 -12.07 -5.13
N LYS A 17 20.28 -11.19 -4.20
CA LYS A 17 20.81 -9.86 -4.51
C LYS A 17 22.14 -9.89 -5.25
N ARG A 18 22.96 -10.93 -5.06
CA ARG A 18 24.17 -11.15 -5.87
C ARG A 18 23.84 -11.46 -7.33
N ARG A 19 22.66 -12.04 -7.61
CA ARG A 19 22.20 -12.39 -8.97
C ARG A 19 21.35 -11.31 -9.63
N VAL A 20 20.55 -10.61 -8.83
CA VAL A 20 19.57 -9.60 -9.27
C VAL A 20 19.93 -8.25 -8.64
N CYS A 21 20.69 -7.45 -9.40
CA CYS A 21 21.22 -6.17 -8.92
C CYS A 21 20.13 -5.09 -8.80
N SER A 22 19.09 -5.13 -9.64
CA SER A 22 17.95 -4.20 -9.59
C SER A 22 17.07 -4.42 -8.36
N LEU A 23 16.44 -3.36 -7.84
CA LEU A 23 15.40 -3.50 -6.81
C LEU A 23 14.19 -4.22 -7.42
N SER A 24 13.78 -5.33 -6.81
CA SER A 24 12.72 -6.22 -7.31
C SER A 24 11.57 -6.37 -6.32
N ALA A 25 10.45 -6.92 -6.78
CA ALA A 25 9.33 -7.30 -5.91
C ALA A 25 9.77 -8.24 -4.77
N PHE A 26 10.70 -9.17 -5.07
CA PHE A 26 11.27 -10.09 -4.09
C PHE A 26 11.98 -9.36 -2.95
N ASP A 27 12.79 -8.33 -3.26
CA ASP A 27 13.51 -7.56 -2.24
C ASP A 27 12.53 -6.91 -1.25
N LEU A 28 11.46 -6.31 -1.77
CA LEU A 28 10.46 -5.59 -0.98
C LEU A 28 9.58 -6.54 -0.15
N ILE A 29 9.05 -7.60 -0.78
CA ILE A 29 8.20 -8.60 -0.11
C ILE A 29 9.02 -9.38 0.92
N GLY A 30 10.22 -9.83 0.57
CA GLY A 30 11.11 -10.56 1.46
C GLY A 30 11.52 -9.73 2.68
N GLY A 31 11.91 -8.47 2.46
CA GLY A 31 12.22 -7.55 3.56
C GLY A 31 11.02 -7.28 4.48
N TYR A 32 9.82 -7.19 3.92
CA TYR A 32 8.59 -7.03 4.71
C TYR A 32 8.21 -8.27 5.50
N ILE A 33 8.39 -9.47 4.93
CA ILE A 33 8.20 -10.74 5.65
C ILE A 33 9.13 -10.80 6.87
N MET A 34 10.42 -10.53 6.67
CA MET A 34 11.40 -10.49 7.77
C MET A 34 11.00 -9.46 8.84
N ALA A 35 10.57 -8.26 8.43
CA ALA A 35 10.10 -7.22 9.35
C ALA A 35 8.85 -7.66 10.13
N CYS A 36 7.90 -8.34 9.48
CA CYS A 36 6.71 -8.88 10.14
C CYS A 36 7.06 -9.95 11.17
N GLN A 37 7.98 -10.88 10.85
CA GLN A 37 8.42 -11.91 11.79
C GLN A 37 9.14 -11.32 13.01
N LEU A 38 10.02 -10.33 12.79
CA LEU A 38 10.69 -9.60 13.86
C LEU A 38 9.70 -8.80 14.72
N ALA A 39 8.71 -8.15 14.10
CA ALA A 39 7.68 -7.40 14.82
C ALA A 39 6.78 -8.33 15.65
N TYR A 40 6.34 -9.45 15.08
CA TYR A 40 5.54 -10.46 15.79
C TYR A 40 6.26 -11.01 17.02
N TYR A 41 7.55 -11.31 16.89
CA TYR A 41 8.33 -11.78 18.03
C TYR A 41 8.60 -10.69 19.06
N SER A 42 8.96 -9.48 18.62
CA SER A 42 9.22 -8.36 19.54
C SER A 42 7.96 -7.93 20.30
N ALA A 43 6.76 -8.10 19.72
CA ALA A 43 5.49 -7.85 20.40
C ALA A 43 5.30 -8.72 21.66
N GLN A 44 5.98 -9.87 21.77
CA GLN A 44 5.96 -10.70 22.99
C GLN A 44 6.67 -10.03 24.18
N PHE A 45 7.61 -9.12 23.90
CA PHE A 45 8.42 -8.43 24.91
C PHE A 45 7.93 -7.00 25.20
N VAL A 46 6.91 -6.54 24.49
CA VAL A 46 6.31 -5.22 24.66
C VAL A 46 5.00 -5.39 25.44
N PRO A 47 4.75 -4.61 26.51
CA PRO A 47 3.48 -4.66 27.22
C PRO A 47 2.35 -4.39 26.24
N VAL A 48 1.40 -5.34 26.18
CA VAL A 48 0.32 -5.44 25.19
C VAL A 48 -0.30 -4.08 24.95
N VAL A 49 0.08 -3.45 23.84
CA VAL A 49 -0.72 -2.38 23.27
C VAL A 49 -1.87 -3.11 22.59
N ASP A 50 -3.12 -2.77 22.93
CA ASP A 50 -4.31 -3.26 22.23
C ASP A 50 -4.20 -2.83 20.75
N ILE A 51 -3.57 -3.67 19.92
CA ILE A 51 -3.34 -3.41 18.48
C ILE A 51 -4.71 -3.42 17.75
N ALA A 52 -5.68 -4.14 18.30
CA ALA A 52 -7.08 -4.06 17.94
C ALA A 52 -7.86 -3.42 19.11
N ALA A 53 -8.82 -2.56 18.77
CA ALA A 53 -9.69 -1.83 19.70
C ALA A 53 -10.18 -2.64 20.94
N PRO A 54 -10.54 -1.98 22.06
CA PRO A 54 -10.80 -2.64 23.33
C PRO A 54 -11.94 -3.67 23.20
N GLY A 55 -11.63 -4.94 23.47
CA GLY A 55 -12.61 -6.03 23.60
C GLY A 55 -12.52 -7.19 22.59
N GLN A 56 -11.44 -7.35 21.83
CA GLN A 56 -11.38 -8.28 20.70
C GLN A 56 -10.30 -9.37 20.90
N LEU A 57 -10.62 -10.61 20.50
CA LEU A 57 -9.80 -11.84 20.52
C LEU A 57 -8.37 -11.67 21.06
N ARG A 58 -8.17 -11.92 22.36
CA ARG A 58 -6.85 -12.01 23.02
C ARG A 58 -6.01 -13.21 22.53
N SER A 59 -6.34 -13.82 21.38
CA SER A 59 -5.69 -15.04 20.88
C SER A 59 -4.30 -14.81 20.30
N HIS A 60 -3.87 -13.56 20.09
CA HIS A 60 -2.53 -13.22 19.60
C HIS A 60 -1.40 -13.56 20.60
N LEU A 61 -1.75 -14.02 21.81
CA LEU A 61 -0.81 -14.44 22.83
C LEU A 61 -0.66 -15.98 22.77
N TYR A 62 0.34 -16.41 21.98
CA TYR A 62 1.19 -17.58 22.22
C TYR A 62 0.75 -19.02 21.87
N VAL A 63 -0.39 -19.27 21.23
CA VAL A 63 -0.77 -20.69 21.04
C VAL A 63 -0.09 -21.34 19.83
N ASN A 64 -0.04 -20.68 18.66
CA ASN A 64 0.47 -21.31 17.43
C ASN A 64 1.38 -20.37 16.61
N ASP A 65 2.50 -20.91 16.10
CA ASP A 65 3.45 -20.25 15.19
C ASP A 65 3.07 -20.43 13.70
N GLU A 66 1.84 -20.84 13.40
CA GLU A 66 1.37 -21.18 12.05
C GLU A 66 1.51 -20.01 11.07
N GLY A 67 1.12 -18.79 11.49
CA GLY A 67 1.28 -17.60 10.67
C GLY A 67 2.74 -17.30 10.33
N LEU A 68 3.67 -17.47 11.28
CA LEU A 68 5.10 -17.28 11.04
C LEU A 68 5.67 -18.29 10.04
N GLN A 69 5.32 -19.57 10.22
CA GLN A 69 5.74 -20.64 9.32
C GLN A 69 5.21 -20.38 7.90
N LEU A 70 3.96 -19.95 7.77
CA LEU A 70 3.38 -19.61 6.47
C LEU A 70 4.12 -18.45 5.79
N TYR A 71 4.45 -17.39 6.52
CA TYR A 71 5.24 -16.28 5.99
C TYR A 71 6.62 -16.74 5.51
N PHE A 72 7.27 -17.65 6.25
CA PHE A 72 8.52 -18.28 5.80
C PHE A 72 8.33 -19.11 4.51
N TRP A 73 7.24 -19.89 4.40
CA TRP A 73 6.93 -20.62 3.16
C TRP A 73 6.68 -19.68 1.98
N ILE A 74 5.96 -18.58 2.18
CA ILE A 74 5.77 -17.54 1.17
C ILE A 74 7.13 -16.96 0.75
N PHE A 75 8.02 -16.68 1.71
CA PHE A 75 9.38 -16.21 1.41
C PHE A 75 10.13 -17.21 0.52
N LEU A 76 10.07 -18.51 0.81
CA LEU A 76 10.71 -19.55 0.00
C LEU A 76 10.13 -19.62 -1.42
N CYS A 77 8.81 -19.49 -1.58
CA CYS A 77 8.17 -19.38 -2.90
C CYS A 77 8.68 -18.16 -3.67
N CYS A 78 8.70 -16.99 -3.02
CA CYS A 78 9.22 -15.75 -3.59
C CYS A 78 10.70 -15.88 -3.99
N TYR A 79 11.53 -16.54 -3.16
CA TYR A 79 12.92 -16.84 -3.48
C TYR A 79 13.03 -17.78 -4.69
N GLY A 80 12.21 -18.84 -4.73
CA GLY A 80 12.13 -19.78 -5.84
C GLY A 80 11.84 -19.09 -7.18
N ALA A 81 11.03 -18.03 -7.19
CA ALA A 81 10.76 -17.24 -8.39
C ALA A 81 12.00 -16.56 -8.99
N THR A 82 13.04 -16.30 -8.17
CA THR A 82 14.31 -15.68 -8.58
C THR A 82 15.32 -16.67 -9.16
N LEU A 83 15.12 -17.99 -8.96
CA LEU A 83 16.07 -19.01 -9.39
C LEU A 83 16.22 -19.03 -10.92
N GLY A 84 17.47 -19.11 -11.36
CA GLY A 84 17.86 -19.14 -12.78
C GLY A 84 17.88 -17.77 -13.47
N LEU A 85 17.56 -16.68 -12.78
CA LEU A 85 17.63 -15.32 -13.33
C LEU A 85 18.96 -14.65 -12.95
N ARG A 86 19.55 -13.93 -13.90
CA ARG A 86 20.70 -13.04 -13.67
C ARG A 86 20.41 -11.71 -14.34
N VAL A 87 20.36 -10.65 -13.54
CA VAL A 87 20.14 -9.27 -14.01
C VAL A 87 21.23 -8.40 -13.40
N THR A 88 22.22 -8.06 -14.21
CA THR A 88 23.38 -7.27 -13.81
C THR A 88 23.15 -5.77 -13.95
N GLU A 89 22.14 -5.36 -14.71
CA GLU A 89 21.78 -3.96 -14.87
C GLU A 89 21.38 -3.36 -13.51
N ARG A 90 22.11 -2.33 -13.10
CA ARG A 90 21.76 -1.52 -11.94
C ARG A 90 20.84 -0.41 -12.41
N ALA A 91 19.69 -0.30 -11.76
CA ALA A 91 18.83 0.85 -11.89
C ALA A 91 19.56 2.08 -11.36
N ASP A 92 19.94 3.02 -12.22
CA ASP A 92 20.10 4.40 -11.74
C ASP A 92 18.70 4.98 -11.56
N VAL A 93 18.13 4.72 -10.38
CA VAL A 93 16.80 5.20 -9.99
C VAL A 93 16.69 6.72 -10.15
N GLN A 94 17.79 7.46 -9.98
CA GLN A 94 17.80 8.91 -10.11
C GLN A 94 17.72 9.35 -11.57
N ALA A 95 18.50 8.72 -12.45
CA ALA A 95 18.43 8.99 -13.89
C ALA A 95 17.03 8.63 -14.44
N LEU A 96 16.52 7.45 -14.11
CA LEU A 96 15.20 6.97 -14.52
C LEU A 96 14.07 7.87 -13.99
N GLY A 97 14.17 8.28 -12.72
CA GLY A 97 13.24 9.22 -12.13
C GLY A 97 13.26 10.55 -12.86
N GLY A 98 14.44 11.12 -13.11
CA GLY A 98 14.61 12.38 -13.83
C GLY A 98 13.94 12.38 -15.21
N GLU A 99 14.09 11.30 -15.98
CA GLU A 99 13.43 11.14 -17.29
C GLU A 99 11.91 11.09 -17.17
N ALA A 100 11.39 10.28 -16.23
CA ALA A 100 9.94 10.19 -15.99
C ALA A 100 9.34 11.54 -15.59
N ILE A 101 10.03 12.27 -14.72
CA ILE A 101 9.64 13.60 -14.24
C ILE A 101 9.58 14.61 -15.39
N ALA A 102 10.59 14.61 -16.27
CA ALA A 102 10.62 15.49 -17.44
C ALA A 102 9.44 15.22 -18.40
N GLY A 103 9.01 13.96 -18.52
CA GLY A 103 7.82 13.58 -19.28
C GLY A 103 6.53 14.13 -18.65
N VAL A 104 6.38 14.01 -17.33
CA VAL A 104 5.20 14.49 -16.59
C VAL A 104 5.13 16.02 -16.56
N GLU A 105 6.26 16.72 -16.54
CA GLU A 105 6.32 18.17 -16.41
C GLU A 105 5.44 18.92 -17.43
N ARG A 106 5.39 18.40 -18.67
CA ARG A 106 4.61 18.99 -19.77
C ARG A 106 3.10 18.93 -19.52
N TRP A 107 2.64 17.96 -18.73
CA TRP A 107 1.23 17.71 -18.46
C TRP A 107 0.74 18.36 -17.17
N LEU A 108 1.62 18.92 -16.34
CA LEU A 108 1.26 19.48 -15.03
C LEU A 108 0.12 20.52 -15.09
N GLY A 109 0.08 21.36 -16.12
CA GLY A 109 -0.99 22.36 -16.26
C GLY A 109 -2.37 21.72 -16.48
N LEU A 110 -2.44 20.70 -17.35
CA LEU A 110 -3.68 19.94 -17.58
C LEU A 110 -4.07 19.15 -16.33
N VAL A 111 -3.10 18.50 -15.68
CA VAL A 111 -3.34 17.75 -14.44
C VAL A 111 -3.86 18.68 -13.34
N LEU A 112 -3.31 19.90 -13.21
CA LEU A 112 -3.79 20.89 -12.25
C LEU A 112 -5.23 21.31 -12.55
N LEU A 113 -5.56 21.58 -13.81
CA LEU A 113 -6.90 21.95 -14.22
C LEU A 113 -7.91 20.84 -13.87
N VAL A 114 -7.62 19.60 -14.26
CA VAL A 114 -8.51 18.46 -14.01
C VAL A 114 -8.63 18.17 -12.51
N CYS A 115 -7.50 18.04 -11.79
CA CYS A 115 -7.53 17.78 -10.35
C CYS A 115 -8.18 18.94 -9.58
N GLY A 116 -7.95 20.19 -9.99
CA GLY A 116 -8.54 21.37 -9.38
C GLY A 116 -10.05 21.43 -9.54
N LEU A 117 -10.57 21.11 -10.73
CA LEU A 117 -12.01 21.00 -10.97
C LEU A 117 -12.65 19.89 -10.13
N LEU A 118 -12.02 18.71 -10.08
CA LEU A 118 -12.54 17.58 -9.28
C LEU A 118 -12.45 17.88 -7.78
N ALA A 119 -11.39 18.51 -7.30
CA ALA A 119 -11.26 18.95 -5.91
C ALA A 119 -12.29 20.03 -5.58
N LEU A 120 -12.57 20.97 -6.47
CA LEU A 120 -13.62 21.98 -6.28
C LEU A 120 -14.99 21.33 -6.18
N VAL A 121 -15.32 20.39 -7.08
CA VAL A 121 -16.56 19.59 -6.99
C VAL A 121 -16.63 18.88 -5.64
N ASN A 122 -15.52 18.27 -5.19
CA ASN A 122 -15.45 17.59 -3.90
C ASN A 122 -15.74 18.54 -2.73
N VAL A 123 -15.08 19.70 -2.68
CA VAL A 123 -15.29 20.75 -1.66
C VAL A 123 -16.75 21.20 -1.64
N LEU A 124 -17.31 21.54 -2.81
CA LEU A 124 -18.69 22.03 -2.91
C LEU A 124 -19.73 20.96 -2.56
N SER A 125 -19.41 19.68 -2.76
CA SER A 125 -20.29 18.56 -2.42
C SER A 125 -20.20 18.08 -0.98
N THR A 126 -19.20 18.55 -0.23
CA THR A 126 -18.96 18.07 1.14
C THR A 126 -19.88 18.78 2.12
N ASP A 127 -20.67 18.01 2.89
CA ASP A 127 -21.48 18.55 3.99
C ASP A 127 -20.56 19.21 5.04
N SER A 128 -20.68 20.52 5.19
CA SER A 128 -19.85 21.33 6.08
C SER A 128 -20.06 20.98 7.55
N ALA A 129 -21.27 20.57 7.95
CA ALA A 129 -21.55 20.14 9.32
C ALA A 129 -20.83 18.83 9.64
N ALA A 130 -20.95 17.84 8.74
CA ALA A 130 -20.26 16.56 8.86
C ALA A 130 -18.73 16.72 8.81
N LEU A 131 -18.22 17.63 7.97
CA LEU A 131 -16.79 17.93 7.87
C LEU A 131 -16.26 18.58 9.15
N TRP A 132 -17.02 19.48 9.77
CA TRP A 132 -16.61 20.15 10.99
C TRP A 132 -16.53 19.20 12.18
N TYR A 133 -17.57 18.39 12.39
CA TYR A 133 -17.63 17.40 13.47
C TYR A 133 -18.62 16.28 13.15
N ASN A 134 -18.22 15.03 13.40
CA ASN A 134 -19.11 13.88 13.36
C ASN A 134 -18.59 12.74 14.26
N ARG A 135 -19.46 11.76 14.54
CA ARG A 135 -19.13 10.58 15.36
C ARG A 135 -19.15 9.27 14.56
N SER A 136 -19.27 9.36 13.24
CA SER A 136 -19.42 8.19 12.37
C SER A 136 -18.12 7.90 11.64
N TYR A 137 -17.53 6.75 11.94
CA TYR A 137 -16.30 6.33 11.29
C TYR A 137 -16.48 6.20 9.78
N LEU A 138 -15.53 6.76 9.01
CA LEU A 138 -15.52 6.74 7.54
C LEU A 138 -16.68 7.49 6.87
N LEU A 139 -17.45 8.30 7.61
CA LEU A 139 -18.56 9.08 7.05
C LEU A 139 -18.09 9.95 5.88
N LEU A 140 -17.01 10.70 6.09
CA LEU A 140 -16.40 11.61 5.10
C LEU A 140 -15.72 10.90 3.93
N SER A 141 -15.53 9.57 4.00
CA SER A 141 -15.03 8.76 2.89
C SER A 141 -16.13 7.98 2.17
N SER A 142 -17.35 7.96 2.70
CA SER A 142 -18.45 7.19 2.16
C SER A 142 -19.39 8.08 1.33
N THR A 143 -19.91 7.54 0.23
CA THR A 143 -20.93 8.23 -0.57
C THR A 143 -22.24 8.43 0.19
N ARG A 144 -22.50 7.58 1.19
CA ARG A 144 -23.68 7.67 2.07
C ARG A 144 -23.58 8.79 3.10
N GLY A 145 -22.37 9.18 3.48
CA GLY A 145 -22.15 10.14 4.57
C GLY A 145 -22.17 11.61 4.17
N LEU A 146 -22.19 11.91 2.87
CA LEU A 146 -22.00 13.27 2.34
C LEU A 146 -23.28 13.83 1.67
N ALA A 147 -24.46 13.26 1.94
CA ALA A 147 -25.73 13.67 1.33
C ALA A 147 -25.64 13.83 -0.21
N ILE A 148 -24.87 12.93 -0.86
CA ILE A 148 -24.50 13.05 -2.26
C ILE A 148 -25.74 12.92 -3.15
N ALA A 149 -26.11 14.01 -3.82
CA ALA A 149 -27.33 14.11 -4.61
C ALA A 149 -27.21 13.51 -6.03
N ASN A 150 -26.00 13.27 -6.56
CA ASN A 150 -25.81 12.80 -7.94
C ASN A 150 -24.63 11.83 -8.12
N GLY A 151 -24.67 11.03 -9.20
CA GLY A 151 -23.64 10.02 -9.47
C GLY A 151 -22.24 10.59 -9.75
N LEU A 152 -22.15 11.83 -10.25
CA LEU A 152 -20.86 12.48 -10.53
C LEU A 152 -20.08 12.76 -9.24
N THR A 153 -20.74 13.37 -8.25
CA THR A 153 -20.12 13.67 -6.94
C THR A 153 -19.76 12.39 -6.19
N ALA A 154 -20.56 11.33 -6.31
CA ALA A 154 -20.22 10.01 -5.79
C ALA A 154 -18.91 9.47 -6.40
N MET A 155 -18.78 9.55 -7.74
CA MET A 155 -17.56 9.12 -8.44
C MET A 155 -16.34 9.94 -8.01
N VAL A 156 -16.47 11.27 -7.91
CA VAL A 156 -15.38 12.15 -7.45
C VAL A 156 -14.94 11.79 -6.03
N GLN A 157 -15.89 11.50 -5.15
CA GLN A 157 -15.61 11.09 -3.78
C GLN A 157 -14.85 9.76 -3.72
N GLU A 158 -15.24 8.77 -4.53
CA GLU A 158 -14.51 7.49 -4.63
C GLU A 158 -13.09 7.68 -5.18
N LEU A 159 -12.90 8.63 -6.09
CA LEU A 159 -11.59 8.98 -6.65
C LEU A 159 -10.72 9.86 -5.73
N SER A 160 -11.26 10.39 -4.63
CA SER A 160 -10.57 11.35 -3.76
C SER A 160 -9.19 10.88 -3.29
N GLN A 161 -9.04 9.59 -2.99
CA GLN A 161 -7.75 9.02 -2.57
C GLN A 161 -6.71 9.02 -3.70
N ILE A 162 -7.14 8.71 -4.92
CA ILE A 162 -6.29 8.75 -6.11
C ILE A 162 -5.91 10.20 -6.41
N LEU A 163 -6.87 11.12 -6.34
CA LEU A 163 -6.64 12.54 -6.56
C LEU A 163 -5.65 13.13 -5.54
N GLY A 164 -5.73 12.73 -4.27
CA GLY A 164 -4.76 13.12 -3.24
C GLY A 164 -3.34 12.65 -3.56
N VAL A 165 -3.17 11.40 -4.03
CA VAL A 165 -1.86 10.86 -4.46
C VAL A 165 -1.33 11.59 -5.70
N VAL A 166 -2.18 11.82 -6.71
CA VAL A 166 -1.79 12.56 -7.92
C VAL A 166 -1.38 13.99 -7.56
N ALA A 167 -2.15 14.67 -6.71
CA ALA A 167 -1.83 16.02 -6.24
C ALA A 167 -0.50 16.05 -5.47
N ALA A 168 -0.23 15.07 -4.59
CA ALA A 168 1.04 14.95 -3.88
C ALA A 168 2.23 14.77 -4.83
N PHE A 169 2.11 13.85 -5.79
CA PHE A 169 3.14 13.60 -6.79
C PHE A 169 3.40 14.84 -7.66
N SER A 170 2.33 15.45 -8.19
CA SER A 170 2.42 16.64 -9.03
C SER A 170 2.91 17.87 -8.27
N PHE A 171 2.55 18.02 -6.98
CA PHE A 171 3.11 19.05 -6.10
C PHE A 171 4.63 18.93 -6.00
N ALA A 172 5.13 17.72 -5.70
CA ALA A 172 6.56 17.47 -5.63
C ALA A 172 7.24 17.72 -6.99
N VAL A 173 6.69 17.21 -8.09
CA VAL A 173 7.27 17.47 -9.42
C VAL A 173 7.31 18.97 -9.75
N ALA A 174 6.23 19.71 -9.51
CA ALA A 174 6.16 21.15 -9.79
C ALA A 174 7.13 21.97 -8.92
N LEU A 175 7.24 21.62 -7.63
CA LEU A 175 8.17 22.26 -6.70
C LEU A 175 9.63 22.02 -7.13
N TRP A 176 9.97 20.79 -7.54
CA TRP A 176 11.33 20.45 -7.94
C TRP A 176 11.72 21.04 -9.30
N THR A 177 10.79 21.09 -10.25
CA THR A 177 11.01 21.73 -11.57
C THR A 177 10.99 23.26 -11.50
N GLY A 178 10.76 23.86 -10.32
CA GLY A 178 10.80 25.31 -10.12
C GLY A 178 9.55 26.05 -10.57
N ARG A 179 8.48 25.33 -10.94
CA ARG A 179 7.19 25.90 -11.36
C ARG A 179 6.34 26.31 -10.15
N ARG A 180 6.76 27.37 -9.45
CA ARG A 180 6.18 27.80 -8.15
C ARG A 180 4.67 28.03 -8.19
N GLY A 181 4.14 28.61 -9.27
CA GLY A 181 2.69 28.83 -9.42
C GLY A 181 1.89 27.52 -9.49
N LEU A 182 2.37 26.54 -10.26
CA LEU A 182 1.75 25.20 -10.31
C LEU A 182 1.91 24.46 -8.98
N ALA A 183 3.08 24.58 -8.35
CA ALA A 183 3.33 23.99 -7.03
C ALA A 183 2.36 24.56 -5.98
N PHE A 184 2.11 25.87 -5.99
CA PHE A 184 1.12 26.49 -5.10
C PHE A 184 -0.30 25.96 -5.37
N GLY A 185 -0.70 25.83 -6.64
CA GLY A 185 -2.00 25.24 -7.00
C GLY A 185 -2.16 23.80 -6.48
N PHE A 186 -1.16 22.94 -6.71
CA PHE A 186 -1.18 21.57 -6.18
C PHE A 186 -1.08 21.52 -4.66
N PHE A 187 -0.39 22.47 -4.02
CA PHE A 187 -0.33 22.57 -2.57
C PHE A 187 -1.73 22.81 -1.96
N LEU A 188 -2.55 23.66 -2.56
CA LEU A 188 -3.93 23.90 -2.10
C LEU A 188 -4.78 22.63 -2.22
N ILE A 189 -4.70 21.94 -3.37
CA ILE A 189 -5.42 20.68 -3.61
C ILE A 189 -4.94 19.59 -2.63
N LEU A 190 -3.63 19.44 -2.45
CA LEU A 190 -3.03 18.48 -1.53
C LEU A 190 -3.45 18.77 -0.08
N SER A 191 -3.41 20.03 0.33
CA SER A 191 -3.80 20.46 1.69
C SER A 191 -5.25 20.11 1.98
N TRP A 192 -6.15 20.28 1.00
CA TRP A 192 -7.54 19.85 1.11
C TRP A 192 -7.65 18.34 1.38
N TYR A 193 -7.00 17.50 0.56
CA TYR A 193 -7.09 16.04 0.74
C TYR A 193 -6.38 15.54 2.01
N VAL A 194 -5.28 16.18 2.43
CA VAL A 194 -4.64 15.89 3.72
C VAL A 194 -5.59 16.24 4.87
N LEU A 195 -6.22 17.41 4.83
CA LEU A 195 -7.20 17.83 5.83
C LEU A 195 -8.39 16.86 5.90
N LEU A 196 -8.95 16.49 4.75
CA LEU A 196 -10.06 15.51 4.67
C LEU A 196 -9.62 14.15 5.22
N GLY A 197 -8.41 13.71 4.88
CA GLY A 197 -7.82 12.47 5.39
C GLY A 197 -7.65 12.48 6.91
N LEU A 198 -7.13 13.58 7.47
CA LEU A 198 -6.95 13.74 8.92
C LEU A 198 -8.29 13.86 9.65
N ALA A 199 -9.24 14.63 9.10
CA ALA A 199 -10.59 14.76 9.64
C ALA A 199 -11.30 13.41 9.73
N ASN A 200 -11.03 12.50 8.80
CA ASN A 200 -11.60 11.15 8.80
C ASN A 200 -10.76 10.12 9.58
N ALA A 201 -9.72 10.54 10.31
CA ALA A 201 -8.74 9.66 10.95
C ALA A 201 -8.18 8.58 9.97
N GLY A 202 -7.99 9.00 8.72
CA GLY A 202 -7.61 8.18 7.58
C GLY A 202 -6.10 8.12 7.41
N ARG A 203 -5.55 6.91 7.21
CA ARG A 203 -4.13 6.70 6.93
C ARG A 203 -3.69 7.32 5.59
N ALA A 204 -4.65 7.62 4.70
CA ALA A 204 -4.39 8.23 3.40
C ALA A 204 -3.67 9.58 3.50
N ALA A 205 -3.92 10.38 4.54
CA ALA A 205 -3.21 11.64 4.77
C ALA A 205 -1.68 11.43 4.87
N ALA A 206 -1.26 10.41 5.64
CA ALA A 206 0.15 10.05 5.76
C ALA A 206 0.72 9.56 4.42
N VAL A 207 -0.07 8.82 3.63
CA VAL A 207 0.33 8.36 2.29
C VAL A 207 0.59 9.54 1.36
N TYR A 208 -0.30 10.54 1.32
CA TYR A 208 -0.11 11.71 0.45
C TYR A 208 1.19 12.45 0.79
N VAL A 209 1.46 12.67 2.07
CA VAL A 209 2.70 13.31 2.53
C VAL A 209 3.92 12.42 2.21
N PHE A 210 3.81 11.11 2.41
CA PHE A 210 4.88 10.16 2.09
C PHE A 210 5.21 10.15 0.59
N VAL A 211 4.23 10.29 -0.30
CA VAL A 211 4.47 10.38 -1.75
C VAL A 211 5.39 11.56 -2.09
N VAL A 212 5.23 12.71 -1.40
CA VAL A 212 6.13 13.86 -1.56
C VAL A 212 7.56 13.49 -1.16
N ALA A 213 7.75 12.77 -0.05
CA ALA A 213 9.07 12.28 0.37
C ALA A 213 9.66 11.26 -0.61
N ALA A 214 8.84 10.35 -1.15
CA ALA A 214 9.27 9.36 -2.12
C ALA A 214 9.78 10.02 -3.41
N VAL A 215 9.06 11.02 -3.92
CA VAL A 215 9.51 11.82 -5.06
C VAL A 215 10.81 12.56 -4.72
N ALA A 216 10.90 13.17 -3.53
CA ALA A 216 12.11 13.85 -3.07
C ALA A 216 13.35 12.95 -3.06
N ALA A 217 13.20 11.69 -2.64
CA ALA A 217 14.29 10.72 -2.53
C ALA A 217 14.92 10.38 -3.88
N VAL A 218 14.11 10.41 -4.95
CA VAL A 218 14.55 10.07 -6.31
C VAL A 218 15.23 11.25 -7.03
N MET A 219 15.04 12.48 -6.52
CA MET A 219 15.55 13.69 -7.17
C MET A 219 17.07 13.89 -6.96
N PRO A 220 17.84 14.27 -7.99
CA PRO A 220 19.28 14.53 -7.88
C PRO A 220 19.57 15.95 -7.34
N ARG A 221 19.21 16.25 -6.09
CA ARG A 221 19.49 17.55 -5.43
C ARG A 221 20.24 17.41 -4.11
N ARG A 222 21.14 18.38 -3.84
CA ARG A 222 21.76 18.56 -2.52
C ARG A 222 20.68 18.89 -1.48
N GLY A 223 20.78 18.29 -0.30
CA GLY A 223 19.81 18.47 0.78
C GLY A 223 18.53 17.63 0.67
N ARG A 224 18.38 16.78 -0.36
CA ARG A 224 17.18 15.93 -0.53
C ARG A 224 16.88 15.06 0.68
N TRP A 225 17.90 14.52 1.34
CA TRP A 225 17.71 13.64 2.50
C TRP A 225 17.17 14.38 3.72
N LEU A 226 17.46 15.68 3.86
CA LEU A 226 16.82 16.52 4.87
C LEU A 226 15.33 16.73 4.55
N VAL A 227 14.98 16.92 3.28
CA VAL A 227 13.58 16.99 2.84
C VAL A 227 12.86 15.67 3.06
N VAL A 228 13.47 14.54 2.68
CA VAL A 228 12.94 13.20 2.92
C VAL A 228 12.72 12.96 4.42
N GLY A 229 13.69 13.30 5.26
CA GLY A 229 13.58 13.17 6.71
C GLY A 229 12.49 14.06 7.30
N GLY A 230 12.43 15.33 6.91
CA GLY A 230 11.42 16.29 7.39
C GLY A 230 10.01 15.92 6.96
N VAL A 231 9.79 15.66 5.67
CA VAL A 231 8.48 15.24 5.14
C VAL A 231 8.10 13.86 5.67
N GLY A 232 9.07 12.95 5.83
CA GLY A 232 8.85 11.65 6.45
C GLY A 232 8.39 11.74 7.90
N LEU A 233 8.95 12.68 8.68
CA LEU A 233 8.50 12.96 10.04
C LEU A 233 7.06 13.50 10.05
N VAL A 234 6.70 14.39 9.12
CA VAL A 234 5.31 14.86 8.99
C VAL A 234 4.37 13.71 8.62
N ALA A 235 4.76 12.82 7.70
CA ALA A 235 3.97 11.64 7.36
C ALA A 235 3.77 10.72 8.58
N LEU A 236 4.80 10.52 9.40
CA LEU A 236 4.71 9.77 10.64
C LEU A 236 3.75 10.43 11.64
N LEU A 237 3.82 11.75 11.79
CA LEU A 237 2.88 12.50 12.63
C LEU A 237 1.43 12.37 12.14
N CYS A 238 1.19 12.51 10.83
CA CYS A 238 -0.13 12.28 10.23
C CYS A 238 -0.64 10.86 10.52
N LEU A 239 0.25 9.86 10.45
CA LEU A 239 -0.12 8.48 10.76
C LEU A 239 -0.48 8.31 12.25
N LEU A 240 0.31 8.87 13.16
CA LEU A 240 0.03 8.87 14.59
C LEU A 240 -1.29 9.55 14.93
N MET A 241 -1.58 10.70 14.29
CA MET A 241 -2.86 11.40 14.42
C MET A 241 -4.03 10.56 13.93
N ALA A 242 -3.90 9.95 12.75
CA ALA A 242 -4.95 9.11 12.18
C ALA A 242 -5.22 7.86 13.04
N LEU A 243 -4.17 7.29 13.63
CA LEU A 243 -4.30 6.15 14.55
C LEU A 243 -4.92 6.55 15.89
N GLY A 244 -4.50 7.68 16.47
CA GLY A 244 -5.06 8.22 17.71
C GLY A 244 -6.53 8.61 17.57
N GLY A 245 -6.90 9.30 16.49
CA GLY A 245 -8.28 9.75 16.24
C GLY A 245 -9.28 8.60 16.05
N ARG A 246 -8.83 7.41 15.65
CA ARG A 246 -9.72 6.22 15.60
C ARG A 246 -10.18 5.77 16.98
N MET A 247 -9.40 6.03 18.01
CA MET A 247 -9.69 5.60 19.37
C MET A 247 -10.71 6.50 20.07
N THR A 248 -10.80 7.79 19.68
CA THR A 248 -11.71 8.77 20.29
C THR A 248 -13.15 8.64 19.79
N ARG A 249 -13.36 8.04 18.62
CA ARG A 249 -14.66 7.98 17.91
C ARG A 249 -15.23 9.37 17.56
N GLU A 250 -14.37 10.38 17.53
CA GLU A 250 -14.71 11.73 17.13
C GLU A 250 -13.89 12.09 15.88
N PHE A 251 -14.59 12.57 14.87
CA PHE A 251 -14.05 12.85 13.54
C PHE A 251 -14.47 14.26 13.12
N GLY A 252 -13.74 14.83 12.16
CA GLY A 252 -13.95 16.18 11.66
C GLY A 252 -12.74 17.08 11.87
N VAL A 253 -12.81 18.27 11.28
CA VAL A 253 -11.73 19.28 11.33
C VAL A 253 -11.50 19.78 12.75
N SER A 254 -12.56 19.89 13.55
CA SER A 254 -12.49 20.41 14.92
C SER A 254 -11.62 19.55 15.86
N VAL A 255 -11.46 18.25 15.57
CA VAL A 255 -10.72 17.29 16.40
C VAL A 255 -9.24 17.18 15.98
N ILE A 256 -8.85 17.78 14.85
CA ILE A 256 -7.47 17.71 14.35
C ILE A 256 -6.45 18.28 15.35
N PRO A 257 -6.67 19.45 15.99
CA PRO A 257 -5.72 19.99 16.97
C PRO A 257 -5.49 19.05 18.16
N ASP A 258 -6.56 18.47 18.72
CA ASP A 258 -6.47 17.55 19.85
C ASP A 258 -5.72 16.26 19.46
N ASN A 259 -6.02 15.73 18.27
CA ASN A 259 -5.31 14.57 17.73
C ASN A 259 -3.83 14.88 17.48
N PHE A 260 -3.49 16.10 17.07
CA PHE A 260 -2.11 16.54 16.88
C PHE A 260 -1.36 16.61 18.21
N VAL A 261 -1.92 17.31 19.21
CA VAL A 261 -1.32 17.41 20.56
C VAL A 261 -1.12 16.02 21.15
N SER A 262 -2.15 15.17 21.05
CA SER A 262 -2.09 13.78 21.47
C SER A 262 -0.97 13.00 20.75
N ALA A 263 -0.81 13.19 19.43
CA ALA A 263 0.22 12.53 18.64
C ALA A 263 1.64 13.02 18.95
N VAL A 264 1.83 14.28 19.33
CA VAL A 264 3.14 14.84 19.73
C VAL A 264 3.52 14.42 21.14
N LEU A 265 2.56 14.44 22.07
CA LEU A 265 2.75 14.00 23.46
C LEU A 265 2.73 12.46 23.61
N ALA A 266 2.67 11.76 22.49
CA ALA A 266 2.74 10.33 22.39
C ALA A 266 4.01 9.76 23.05
N GLY A 267 3.85 8.95 24.10
CA GLY A 267 4.95 8.17 24.64
C GLY A 267 5.49 7.12 23.64
N PRO A 268 6.65 6.50 23.93
CA PRO A 268 7.33 5.55 23.03
C PRO A 268 6.45 4.36 22.61
N ASN A 269 5.47 3.99 23.42
CA ASN A 269 4.52 2.90 23.12
C ASN A 269 3.70 3.15 21.84
N ARG A 270 3.48 4.40 21.43
CA ARG A 270 2.75 4.69 20.18
C ARG A 270 3.58 4.45 18.93
N LEU A 271 4.90 4.55 19.01
CA LEU A 271 5.76 4.15 17.89
C LEU A 271 5.68 2.63 17.67
N LEU A 272 5.66 1.86 18.75
CA LEU A 272 5.42 0.41 18.70
C LEU A 272 4.04 0.09 18.12
N PHE A 273 3.02 0.88 18.45
CA PHE A 273 1.70 0.75 17.81
C PHE A 273 1.74 1.01 16.30
N VAL A 274 2.50 2.01 15.83
CA VAL A 274 2.71 2.25 14.38
C VAL A 274 3.37 1.05 13.72
N ILE A 275 4.45 0.53 14.31
CA ILE A 275 5.15 -0.65 13.79
C ILE A 275 4.20 -1.86 13.73
N GLY A 276 3.43 -2.08 14.80
CA GLY A 276 2.38 -3.11 14.83
C GLY A 276 1.30 -2.93 13.78
N ASN A 277 0.92 -1.68 13.46
CA ASN A 277 -0.03 -1.39 12.38
C ASN A 277 0.55 -1.61 10.98
N LEU A 278 1.83 -1.32 10.77
CA LEU A 278 2.52 -1.58 9.49
C LEU A 278 2.73 -3.08 9.26
N THR A 279 2.95 -3.82 10.34
CA THR A 279 3.14 -5.28 10.35
C THR A 279 1.88 -6.05 10.71
N GLN A 280 0.71 -5.38 10.73
CA GLN A 280 -0.55 -5.95 11.20
C GLN A 280 -0.93 -7.24 10.46
N GLY A 281 -0.48 -7.38 9.21
CA GLY A 281 -0.82 -8.52 8.35
C GLY A 281 -0.48 -9.89 8.94
N VAL A 282 0.64 -10.02 9.65
CA VAL A 282 1.02 -11.32 10.26
C VAL A 282 0.12 -11.67 11.43
N PHE A 283 -0.30 -10.68 12.23
CA PHE A 283 -1.21 -10.89 13.35
C PHE A 283 -2.60 -11.29 12.86
N VAL A 284 -3.16 -10.55 11.91
CA VAL A 284 -4.46 -10.84 11.27
C VAL A 284 -4.47 -12.21 10.60
N THR A 285 -3.35 -12.58 9.96
CA THR A 285 -3.20 -13.90 9.35
C THR A 285 -3.26 -15.01 10.40
N ASN A 286 -2.58 -14.83 11.53
CA ASN A 286 -2.59 -15.80 12.62
C ASN A 286 -3.99 -15.98 13.24
N ASP A 287 -4.72 -14.88 13.41
CA ASP A 287 -6.10 -14.92 13.92
C ASP A 287 -7.06 -15.63 13.00
N GLY A 288 -6.86 -15.49 11.69
CA GLY A 288 -7.65 -16.21 10.71
C GLY A 288 -7.56 -17.74 10.90
N PHE A 289 -6.38 -18.25 11.29
CA PHE A 289 -6.18 -19.69 11.48
C PHE A 289 -6.93 -20.22 12.70
N VAL A 290 -7.04 -19.41 13.76
CA VAL A 290 -7.78 -19.76 14.97
C VAL A 290 -9.25 -20.06 14.66
N LEU A 291 -9.85 -19.33 13.71
CA LEU A 291 -11.26 -19.50 13.34
C LEU A 291 -11.57 -20.78 12.57
N ARG A 292 -10.57 -21.46 11.99
CA ARG A 292 -10.73 -22.65 11.13
C ARG A 292 -11.92 -22.51 10.14
N PRO A 293 -11.92 -21.46 9.31
CA PRO A 293 -13.06 -21.10 8.49
C PRO A 293 -13.39 -22.15 7.43
N GLN A 294 -14.67 -22.25 7.09
CA GLN A 294 -15.16 -23.01 5.94
C GLN A 294 -15.89 -22.06 5.00
N HIS A 295 -15.48 -22.02 3.74
CA HIS A 295 -16.09 -21.19 2.71
C HIS A 295 -16.85 -22.06 1.70
N PRO A 296 -18.06 -21.66 1.28
CA PRO A 296 -18.75 -22.29 0.16
C PRO A 296 -17.92 -22.19 -1.12
N GLU A 297 -17.97 -23.23 -1.96
CA GLU A 297 -17.18 -23.33 -3.19
C GLU A 297 -17.36 -22.11 -4.13
N LEU A 298 -18.59 -21.60 -4.23
CA LEU A 298 -18.91 -20.41 -5.01
C LEU A 298 -18.14 -19.16 -4.54
N TYR A 299 -17.98 -18.96 -3.22
CA TYR A 299 -17.17 -17.85 -2.68
C TYR A 299 -15.70 -18.00 -3.07
N LYS A 300 -15.18 -19.24 -3.02
CA LYS A 300 -13.78 -19.52 -3.36
C LYS A 300 -13.50 -19.20 -4.82
N GLN A 301 -14.34 -19.71 -5.73
CA GLN A 301 -14.21 -19.51 -7.17
C GLN A 301 -14.29 -18.02 -7.54
N LEU A 302 -15.28 -17.30 -7.01
CA LEU A 302 -15.44 -15.88 -7.32
C LEU A 302 -14.38 -15.01 -6.65
N SER A 303 -13.79 -15.43 -5.54
CA SER A 303 -12.64 -14.72 -4.96
C SER A 303 -11.43 -14.70 -5.90
N PHE A 304 -11.30 -15.71 -6.78
CA PHE A 304 -10.30 -15.77 -7.86
C PHE A 304 -10.79 -15.20 -9.20
N SER A 305 -12.03 -14.71 -9.30
CA SER A 305 -12.49 -14.11 -10.57
C SER A 305 -11.80 -12.74 -10.81
N PRO A 306 -11.36 -12.45 -12.06
CA PRO A 306 -10.74 -11.17 -12.40
C PRO A 306 -11.76 -10.04 -12.58
N PHE A 307 -13.04 -10.38 -12.77
CA PHE A 307 -14.08 -9.42 -13.15
C PHE A 307 -14.46 -8.48 -12.00
N PRO A 308 -15.03 -7.30 -12.27
CA PRO A 308 -15.63 -6.47 -11.22
C PRO A 308 -16.83 -7.18 -10.56
N SER A 309 -17.05 -6.93 -9.26
CA SER A 309 -18.16 -7.54 -8.50
C SER A 309 -19.55 -7.24 -9.06
N ALA A 310 -19.68 -6.16 -9.84
CA ALA A 310 -20.92 -5.81 -10.54
C ALA A 310 -21.23 -6.73 -11.73
N VAL A 311 -20.21 -7.38 -12.31
CA VAL A 311 -20.35 -8.27 -13.46
C VAL A 311 -20.58 -9.71 -13.01
N ASP A 312 -19.85 -10.19 -12.01
CA ASP A 312 -19.93 -11.58 -11.54
C ASP A 312 -20.78 -11.77 -10.28
N GLY A 313 -21.45 -10.72 -9.80
CA GLY A 313 -22.39 -10.79 -8.67
C GLY A 313 -21.72 -11.03 -7.32
N PHE A 314 -20.39 -10.94 -7.21
CA PHE A 314 -19.66 -11.26 -5.97
C PHE A 314 -20.11 -10.43 -4.76
N GLU A 315 -20.62 -9.21 -4.98
CA GLU A 315 -21.06 -8.34 -3.88
C GLU A 315 -22.22 -8.95 -3.06
N GLY A 316 -23.14 -9.68 -3.70
CA GLY A 316 -24.23 -10.36 -2.99
C GLY A 316 -23.73 -11.51 -2.12
N ILE A 317 -22.74 -12.24 -2.62
CA ILE A 317 -22.16 -13.42 -1.97
C ILE A 317 -21.25 -12.98 -0.82
N ARG A 318 -20.42 -11.96 -1.05
CA ARG A 318 -19.50 -11.39 -0.05
C ARG A 318 -20.22 -10.95 1.22
N ARG A 319 -21.37 -10.29 1.10
CA ARG A 319 -22.13 -9.81 2.26
C ARG A 319 -22.57 -10.90 3.22
N ILE A 320 -22.73 -12.13 2.72
CA ILE A 320 -23.26 -13.26 3.47
C ILE A 320 -22.12 -14.21 3.90
N GLN A 321 -21.10 -14.37 3.05
CA GLN A 321 -20.10 -15.43 3.17
C GLN A 321 -18.69 -14.94 3.53
N GLU A 322 -18.44 -13.62 3.58
CA GLU A 322 -17.18 -13.07 4.04
C GLU A 322 -17.03 -13.27 5.55
N ILE A 323 -15.93 -13.91 5.95
CA ILE A 323 -15.62 -14.12 7.36
C ILE A 323 -14.81 -12.93 7.86
N ARG A 324 -15.26 -12.34 8.95
CA ARG A 324 -14.64 -11.18 9.57
C ARG A 324 -14.11 -11.53 10.95
N LEU A 325 -12.87 -11.11 11.23
CA LEU A 325 -12.27 -11.18 12.55
C LEU A 325 -12.88 -10.13 13.49
N HIS A 326 -13.23 -8.97 12.93
CA HIS A 326 -13.95 -7.87 13.59
C HIS A 326 -14.93 -7.26 12.59
N SER A 327 -15.99 -6.59 13.07
CA SER A 327 -16.84 -5.64 12.31
C SER A 327 -16.14 -4.89 11.16
N TYR A 328 -14.88 -4.47 11.32
CA TYR A 328 -14.13 -3.74 10.29
C TYR A 328 -12.86 -4.45 9.79
N VAL A 329 -12.54 -5.63 10.32
CA VAL A 329 -11.32 -6.38 9.95
C VAL A 329 -11.76 -7.71 9.33
N PRO A 330 -11.71 -7.82 8.00
CA PRO A 330 -11.95 -9.10 7.34
C PRO A 330 -10.81 -10.07 7.63
N MET A 331 -11.03 -11.35 7.35
CA MET A 331 -9.94 -12.31 7.28
C MET A 331 -8.92 -11.90 6.19
N SER A 332 -7.64 -12.15 6.45
CA SER A 332 -6.59 -11.86 5.46
C SER A 332 -6.72 -12.79 4.25
N ALA A 333 -6.38 -12.29 3.07
CA ALA A 333 -6.31 -13.06 1.84
C ALA A 333 -5.39 -14.27 1.98
N ILE A 334 -4.28 -14.10 2.71
CA ILE A 334 -3.32 -15.17 2.98
C ILE A 334 -3.99 -16.34 3.69
N THR A 335 -4.76 -16.06 4.76
CA THR A 335 -5.46 -17.13 5.49
C THR A 335 -6.65 -17.69 4.72
N GLU A 336 -7.42 -16.84 4.02
CA GLU A 336 -8.52 -17.29 3.17
C GLU A 336 -8.02 -18.30 2.12
N VAL A 337 -6.93 -18.01 1.42
CA VAL A 337 -6.36 -18.89 0.39
C VAL A 337 -5.95 -20.26 0.94
N VAL A 338 -5.38 -20.30 2.14
CA VAL A 338 -5.02 -21.57 2.80
C VAL A 338 -6.28 -22.33 3.21
N ALA A 339 -7.27 -21.63 3.76
CA ALA A 339 -8.55 -22.22 4.15
C ALA A 339 -9.38 -22.72 2.95
N PHE A 340 -9.22 -22.13 1.76
CA PHE A 340 -9.90 -22.60 0.55
C PHE A 340 -9.44 -23.99 0.13
N GLY A 341 -8.20 -24.35 0.44
CA GLY A 341 -7.60 -25.67 0.20
C GLY A 341 -6.34 -25.61 -0.67
N GLY A 342 -5.58 -26.71 -0.69
CA GLY A 342 -4.25 -26.75 -1.30
C GLY A 342 -4.21 -26.36 -2.79
N ALA A 343 -5.23 -26.70 -3.58
CA ALA A 343 -5.29 -26.31 -4.98
C ALA A 343 -5.30 -24.77 -5.16
N TYR A 344 -6.11 -24.06 -4.38
CA TYR A 344 -6.17 -22.59 -4.40
C TYR A 344 -4.86 -21.97 -3.88
N THR A 345 -4.27 -22.57 -2.85
CA THR A 345 -2.96 -22.13 -2.32
C THR A 345 -1.85 -22.23 -3.36
N VAL A 346 -1.81 -23.34 -4.11
CA VAL A 346 -0.84 -23.51 -5.20
C VAL A 346 -1.06 -22.47 -6.30
N VAL A 347 -2.30 -22.26 -6.75
CA VAL A 347 -2.61 -21.27 -7.79
C VAL A 347 -2.19 -19.86 -7.38
N ALA A 348 -2.57 -19.41 -6.18
CA ALA A 348 -2.17 -18.10 -5.67
C ALA A 348 -0.64 -17.96 -5.56
N SER A 349 0.04 -19.00 -5.06
CA SER A 349 1.51 -19.00 -4.95
C SER A 349 2.19 -18.92 -6.32
N LEU A 350 1.69 -19.65 -7.32
CA LEU A 350 2.23 -19.61 -8.67
C LEU A 350 2.04 -18.24 -9.32
N ILE A 351 0.92 -17.57 -9.08
CA ILE A 351 0.65 -16.21 -9.61
C ILE A 351 1.58 -15.18 -8.97
N LEU A 352 1.79 -15.26 -7.65
CA LEU A 352 2.76 -14.41 -6.95
C LEU A 352 4.18 -14.63 -7.47
N MET A 353 4.59 -15.90 -7.61
CA MET A 353 5.88 -16.26 -8.18
C MET A 353 6.03 -15.75 -9.62
N LEU A 354 4.99 -15.87 -10.43
CA LEU A 354 4.97 -15.35 -11.80
C LEU A 354 5.15 -13.83 -11.81
N GLY A 355 4.41 -13.08 -10.98
CA GLY A 355 4.56 -11.63 -10.88
C GLY A 355 5.97 -11.20 -10.51
N ILE A 356 6.56 -11.84 -9.49
CA ILE A 356 7.94 -11.58 -9.07
C ILE A 356 8.91 -11.89 -10.22
N ARG A 357 8.81 -13.07 -10.83
CA ARG A 357 9.68 -13.51 -11.93
C ARG A 357 9.59 -12.56 -13.13
N LEU A 358 8.38 -12.19 -13.53
CA LEU A 358 8.16 -11.24 -14.62
C LEU A 358 8.76 -9.87 -14.31
N SER A 359 8.65 -9.37 -13.07
CA SER A 359 9.27 -8.08 -12.69
C SER A 359 10.78 -8.09 -12.93
N ILE A 360 11.47 -9.15 -12.51
CA ILE A 360 12.91 -9.32 -12.70
C ILE A 360 13.25 -9.45 -14.19
N MET A 361 12.47 -10.21 -14.96
CA MET A 361 12.68 -10.35 -16.41
C MET A 361 12.48 -9.03 -17.16
N VAL A 362 11.51 -8.20 -16.76
CA VAL A 362 11.27 -6.86 -17.32
C VAL A 362 12.48 -5.97 -17.07
N ALA A 363 13.06 -5.98 -15.86
CA ALA A 363 14.32 -5.29 -15.58
C ALA A 363 15.45 -5.78 -16.49
N GLY A 364 15.60 -7.10 -16.65
CA GLY A 364 16.63 -7.70 -17.51
C GLY A 364 16.47 -7.40 -19.01
N ARG A 365 15.33 -6.86 -19.45
CA ARG A 365 15.11 -6.36 -20.82
C ARG A 365 15.37 -4.86 -20.96
N GLY A 366 15.93 -4.19 -19.95
CA GLY A 366 16.19 -2.75 -19.95
C GLY A 366 15.01 -1.89 -19.49
N HIS A 367 13.86 -2.49 -19.12
CA HIS A 367 12.68 -1.76 -18.62
C HIS A 367 12.72 -1.58 -17.10
N VAL A 368 13.85 -1.09 -16.60
CA VAL A 368 14.17 -1.12 -15.17
C VAL A 368 13.19 -0.29 -14.33
N LEU A 369 12.79 0.90 -14.80
CA LEU A 369 11.81 1.74 -14.09
C LEU A 369 10.46 1.02 -13.94
N LEU A 370 9.97 0.42 -15.03
CA LEU A 370 8.69 -0.30 -15.03
C LEU A 370 8.74 -1.51 -14.11
N SER A 371 9.87 -2.23 -14.06
CA SER A 371 10.10 -3.29 -13.08
C SER A 371 10.03 -2.79 -11.64
N VAL A 372 10.67 -1.65 -11.33
CA VAL A 372 10.65 -1.08 -9.97
C VAL A 372 9.23 -0.68 -9.58
N LEU A 373 8.50 0.00 -10.47
CA LEU A 373 7.11 0.41 -10.23
C LEU A 373 6.18 -0.78 -10.05
N ALA A 374 6.29 -1.80 -10.92
CA ALA A 374 5.51 -3.02 -10.80
C ALA A 374 5.90 -3.83 -9.55
N GLY A 375 7.18 -3.83 -9.17
CA GLY A 375 7.64 -4.46 -7.94
C GLY A 375 7.07 -3.77 -6.70
N ALA A 376 7.02 -2.44 -6.70
CA ALA A 376 6.36 -1.67 -5.65
C ALA A 376 4.84 -1.94 -5.61
N TRP A 377 4.19 -2.06 -6.77
CA TRP A 377 2.78 -2.44 -6.85
C TRP A 377 2.52 -3.83 -6.25
N LEU A 378 3.26 -4.84 -6.68
CA LEU A 378 3.16 -6.20 -6.13
C LEU A 378 3.44 -6.24 -4.62
N PHE A 379 4.40 -5.46 -4.16
CA PHE A 379 4.66 -5.29 -2.73
C PHE A 379 3.44 -4.71 -1.99
N LEU A 380 2.82 -3.64 -2.50
CA LEU A 380 1.62 -3.06 -1.89
C LEU A 380 0.44 -4.06 -1.87
N VAL A 381 0.26 -4.82 -2.96
CA VAL A 381 -0.73 -5.89 -3.02
C VAL A 381 -0.45 -6.95 -1.97
N PHE A 382 0.81 -7.35 -1.79
CA PHE A 382 1.20 -8.30 -0.73
C PHE A 382 0.92 -7.77 0.68
N VAL A 383 1.22 -6.50 0.95
CA VAL A 383 0.87 -5.87 2.24
C VAL A 383 -0.65 -5.87 2.46
N GLN A 384 -1.43 -5.57 1.42
CA GLN A 384 -2.89 -5.66 1.48
C GLN A 384 -3.38 -7.10 1.71
N ALA A 385 -2.69 -8.10 1.16
CA ALA A 385 -3.00 -9.51 1.36
C ALA A 385 -3.06 -9.90 2.85
N GLY A 386 -2.29 -9.23 3.69
CA GLY A 386 -2.31 -9.44 5.14
C GLY A 386 -3.53 -8.85 5.86
N ALA A 387 -4.30 -7.94 5.25
CA ALA A 387 -5.34 -7.16 5.95
C ALA A 387 -6.69 -7.09 5.22
N TYR A 388 -6.79 -7.61 3.99
CA TYR A 388 -7.98 -7.56 3.15
C TYR A 388 -8.32 -8.94 2.57
N PRO A 389 -9.59 -9.18 2.18
CA PRO A 389 -10.03 -10.45 1.60
C PRO A 389 -9.34 -10.73 0.26
N LEU A 390 -9.26 -12.00 -0.11
CA LEU A 390 -8.55 -12.46 -1.31
C LEU A 390 -9.01 -11.74 -2.57
N ARG A 391 -10.32 -11.57 -2.74
CA ARG A 391 -10.90 -10.92 -3.93
C ARG A 391 -10.28 -9.56 -4.24
N ASN A 392 -10.07 -8.74 -3.22
CA ASN A 392 -9.56 -7.38 -3.40
C ASN A 392 -8.10 -7.37 -3.84
N VAL A 393 -7.35 -8.33 -3.34
CA VAL A 393 -5.90 -8.46 -3.50
C VAL A 393 -5.59 -9.14 -4.82
N PHE A 394 -6.23 -10.27 -5.09
CA PHE A 394 -6.01 -11.09 -6.28
C PHE A 394 -6.25 -10.31 -7.58
N ARG A 395 -7.30 -9.50 -7.64
CA ARG A 395 -7.57 -8.64 -8.81
C ARG A 395 -6.45 -7.63 -9.06
N GLN A 396 -5.94 -7.00 -8.00
CA GLN A 396 -4.84 -6.05 -8.11
C GLN A 396 -3.53 -6.75 -8.51
N GLU A 397 -3.32 -7.97 -8.01
CA GLU A 397 -2.19 -8.80 -8.39
C GLU A 397 -2.23 -9.14 -9.89
N LEU A 398 -3.37 -9.59 -10.40
CA LEU A 398 -3.57 -9.88 -11.82
C LEU A 398 -3.34 -8.67 -12.72
N ILE A 399 -3.78 -7.48 -12.30
CA ILE A 399 -3.49 -6.23 -13.02
C ILE A 399 -1.97 -6.00 -13.08
N GLY A 400 -1.26 -6.17 -11.97
CA GLY A 400 0.20 -6.04 -11.91
C GLY A 400 0.90 -7.05 -12.83
N VAL A 401 0.48 -8.31 -12.80
CA VAL A 401 1.00 -9.38 -13.68
C VAL A 401 0.72 -9.05 -15.15
N ALA A 402 -0.49 -8.62 -15.50
CA ALA A 402 -0.84 -8.28 -16.88
C ALA A 402 0.01 -7.11 -17.41
N LEU A 403 0.23 -6.06 -16.60
CA LEU A 403 1.11 -4.95 -16.97
C LEU A 403 2.55 -5.40 -17.21
N LEU A 404 3.06 -6.31 -16.38
CA LEU A 404 4.39 -6.90 -16.55
C LEU A 404 4.50 -7.78 -17.81
N VAL A 405 3.45 -8.55 -18.13
CA VAL A 405 3.40 -9.30 -19.39
C VAL A 405 3.47 -8.33 -20.56
N VAL A 406 2.61 -7.30 -20.59
CA VAL A 406 2.62 -6.27 -21.66
C VAL A 406 4.00 -5.61 -21.77
N ALA A 407 4.63 -5.27 -20.65
CA ALA A 407 5.98 -4.70 -20.60
C ALA A 407 7.03 -5.54 -21.32
N LEU A 408 6.97 -6.87 -21.16
CA LEU A 408 7.87 -7.80 -21.84
C LEU A 408 7.74 -7.76 -23.37
N TRP A 409 6.56 -7.41 -23.89
CA TRP A 409 6.33 -7.30 -25.34
C TRP A 409 6.75 -5.94 -25.91
N LEU A 410 6.92 -4.92 -25.08
CA LEU A 410 7.36 -3.59 -25.51
C LEU A 410 8.87 -3.60 -25.78
N ARG A 411 9.30 -2.92 -26.85
CA ARG A 411 10.73 -2.70 -27.12
C ARG A 411 11.29 -1.73 -26.07
N PRO A 412 12.49 -1.98 -25.50
CA PRO A 412 13.13 -1.03 -24.59
C PRO A 412 13.35 0.31 -25.28
N ALA A 413 12.91 1.39 -24.64
CA ALA A 413 13.06 2.75 -25.15
C ALA A 413 14.54 3.14 -25.36
N THR A 414 15.45 2.49 -24.64
CA THR A 414 16.90 2.71 -24.70
C THR A 414 17.60 2.00 -25.85
N ALA A 415 16.97 1.02 -26.52
CA ALA A 415 17.56 0.36 -27.70
C ALA A 415 17.67 1.27 -28.94
N VAL A 416 17.21 2.52 -28.86
CA VAL A 416 17.28 3.51 -29.95
C VAL A 416 18.56 4.35 -29.90
N ARG A 417 19.44 4.20 -28.90
CA ARG A 417 20.69 4.99 -28.77
C ARG A 417 22.01 4.27 -29.09
N GLU A 418 21.97 3.06 -29.66
CA GLU A 418 23.13 2.48 -30.34
C GLU A 418 23.20 2.88 -31.84
N VAL A 419 22.71 4.07 -32.20
CA VAL A 419 23.03 4.65 -33.51
C VAL A 419 24.43 5.27 -33.42
N ARG A 420 25.41 4.42 -33.75
CA ARG A 420 26.71 4.73 -34.37
C ARG A 420 27.44 5.95 -33.81
N ALA A 421 28.36 5.69 -32.87
CA ALA A 421 29.60 6.46 -32.86
C ALA A 421 30.36 6.12 -34.16
N PRO A 422 30.86 7.12 -34.92
CA PRO A 422 31.65 6.89 -36.14
C PRO A 422 32.98 6.20 -35.85
#